data_AF-A0A964HHD1-F1
#
_entry.id   AF-A0A964HHD1-F1
#
_cell.length_a   1.000
_cell.length_b   1.000
_cell.length_c   1.000
_cell.angle_alpha   90.00
_cell.angle_beta   90.00
_cell.angle_gamma   90.00
#
_symmetry.space_group_name_H-M   'P 1'
#
loop_
_entity.id
_entity.type
_entity.pdbx_description
1 polymer ?
#
loop_
_entity_poly.entity_id
_entity_poly.type
_entity_poly.pdbx_seq_one_letter_code
_entity_poly.pdbx_strand_id
1 'polypeptide(L)' 'MKISSKPIVRKASAALLAGLLALSCGPGPRPDVVVAMEDDIITLDPYRHDDSITHSVLANIYDALVAFDRELRLVP' A
#
# COMPACT_ATOMS: atom_id res chain seq x y z
N MET A 1 -41.93 20.56 33.10
CA MET A 1 -41.22 20.97 31.85
C MET A 1 -40.39 19.79 31.35
N LYS A 2 -40.81 19.06 30.30
CA LYS A 2 -40.07 17.91 29.73
C LYS A 2 -39.18 18.43 28.60
N ILE A 3 -37.88 18.54 28.85
CA ILE A 3 -36.89 18.94 27.83
C ILE A 3 -36.72 17.76 26.87
N SER A 4 -37.15 17.94 25.63
CA SER A 4 -37.07 16.96 24.55
C SER A 4 -35.60 16.79 24.12
N SER A 5 -34.91 15.81 24.68
CA SER A 5 -33.51 15.44 24.42
C SER A 5 -33.25 14.75 23.07
N LYS A 6 -34.29 14.59 22.24
CA LYS A 6 -34.27 13.87 20.96
C LYS A 6 -33.25 14.35 19.92
N PRO A 7 -32.91 15.65 19.77
CA PRO A 7 -32.01 16.08 18.70
C PRO A 7 -30.54 15.81 19.01
N ILE A 8 -30.14 15.82 20.29
CA ILE A 8 -28.75 15.56 20.72
C ILE A 8 -28.40 14.08 20.55
N VAL A 9 -29.30 13.19 20.95
CA VAL A 9 -29.10 11.73 20.80
C VAL A 9 -28.99 11.36 19.32
N ARG A 10 -29.81 11.96 18.45
CA ARG A 10 -29.77 11.74 16.99
C ARG A 10 -28.44 12.17 16.36
N LYS A 11 -27.89 13.32 16.76
CA LYS A 11 -26.59 13.81 16.26
C LYS A 11 -25.43 12.92 16.75
N ALA A 12 -25.46 12.50 18.01
CA ALA A 12 -24.46 11.60 18.57
C ALA A 12 -24.46 10.24 17.87
N SER A 13 -25.65 9.68 17.60
CA SER A 13 -25.77 8.43 16.84
C SER A 13 -25.25 8.55 15.41
N ALA A 14 -25.53 9.67 14.72
CA ALA A 14 -25.04 9.90 13.36
C ALA A 14 -23.50 10.03 13.30
N ALA A 15 -22.90 10.73 14.26
CA ALA A 15 -21.44 10.86 14.35
C ALA A 15 -20.75 9.52 14.65
N LEU A 16 -21.35 8.70 15.53
CA LEU A 16 -20.84 7.36 15.84
C LEU A 16 -20.88 6.45 14.59
N LEU A 17 -21.98 6.50 13.84
CA LEU A 17 -22.14 5.71 12.62
C LEU A 17 -21.14 6.14 11.53
N ALA A 18 -20.92 7.44 11.36
CA ALA A 18 -19.93 7.97 10.43
C ALA A 18 -18.49 7.59 10.82
N GLY A 19 -18.17 7.61 12.12
CA GLY A 19 -16.88 7.14 12.63
C GLY A 19 -16.66 5.65 12.35
N LEU A 20 -17.66 4.80 12.62
CA LEU A 20 -17.60 3.36 12.35
C LEU A 20 -17.43 3.05 10.85
N LEU A 21 -18.05 3.83 9.97
CA LEU A 21 -17.88 3.68 8.51
C LEU A 21 -16.48 4.10 8.04
N ALA A 22 -15.87 5.10 8.66
CA ALA A 22 -14.50 5.50 8.34
C ALA A 22 -13.46 4.43 8.74
N LEU A 23 -13.71 3.69 9.82
CA LEU A 23 -12.87 2.57 10.27
C LEU A 23 -13.02 1.29 9.42
N SER A 24 -14.10 1.19 8.63
CA SER A 24 -14.37 0.06 7.72
C SER A 24 -13.51 0.09 6.45
N CYS A 25 -12.86 1.22 6.16
CA CYS A 25 -11.92 1.33 5.05
C CYS A 25 -10.55 0.75 5.45
N GLY A 26 -10.51 -0.56 5.68
CA GLY A 26 -9.28 -1.31 5.86
C GLY A 26 -8.64 -1.64 4.51
N PRO A 27 -7.31 -1.87 4.46
CA PRO A 27 -6.68 -2.41 3.26
C PRO A 27 -7.34 -3.75 2.93
N GLY A 28 -7.96 -3.82 1.75
CA GLY A 28 -8.54 -5.05 1.23
C GLY A 28 -7.48 -6.12 0.97
N PRO A 29 -7.90 -7.36 0.64
CA PRO A 29 -6.99 -8.41 0.22
C PRO A 29 -6.07 -7.88 -0.89
N ARG A 30 -4.75 -8.02 -0.71
CA ARG A 30 -3.79 -7.70 -1.77
C ARG A 30 -3.73 -8.91 -2.70
N PRO A 31 -4.19 -8.81 -3.95
CA PRO A 31 -4.08 -9.92 -4.88
C PRO A 31 -2.61 -10.18 -5.19
N ASP A 32 -2.27 -11.44 -5.47
CA ASP A 32 -0.99 -11.77 -6.06
C ASP A 32 -0.88 -11.08 -7.43
N VAL A 33 0.24 -10.39 -7.65
CA VAL A 33 0.52 -9.71 -8.92
C VAL A 33 1.43 -10.59 -9.73
N VAL A 34 0.98 -10.99 -10.93
CA VAL A 34 1.80 -11.72 -11.90
C VAL A 34 2.28 -10.75 -12.97
N VAL A 35 3.59 -10.66 -13.14
CA VAL A 35 4.24 -9.81 -14.15
C VAL A 35 4.91 -10.72 -15.18
N ALA A 36 4.59 -10.53 -16.45
CA ALA A 36 5.30 -11.21 -17.54
C ALA A 36 6.66 -10.55 -17.75
N MET A 37 7.72 -11.37 -17.82
CA MET A 37 9.09 -10.91 -18.05
C MET A 37 9.53 -11.30 -19.45
N GLU A 38 10.39 -10.48 -20.07
CA GLU A 38 10.92 -10.74 -21.41
C GLU A 38 11.85 -11.97 -21.45
N ASP A 39 12.60 -12.19 -20.37
CA ASP A 39 13.56 -13.28 -20.21
C ASP A 39 13.59 -13.78 -18.75
N ASP A 40 14.28 -14.89 -18.52
CA ASP A 40 14.54 -15.44 -17.19
C ASP A 40 15.65 -14.66 -16.45
N ILE A 41 15.60 -14.65 -15.11
CA ILE A 41 16.72 -14.10 -14.32
C ILE A 41 17.91 -15.06 -14.34
N ILE A 42 19.12 -14.49 -14.39
CA ILE A 42 20.35 -15.30 -14.46
C ILE A 42 20.84 -15.69 -13.05
N THR A 43 20.67 -14.80 -12.07
CA THR A 43 21.20 -15.00 -10.72
C THR A 43 20.42 -14.19 -9.68
N LEU A 44 20.53 -14.62 -8.42
CA LEU A 44 20.09 -13.85 -7.26
C LEU A 44 21.25 -13.12 -6.57
N ASP A 45 22.49 -13.28 -7.05
CA ASP A 45 23.64 -12.56 -6.51
C ASP A 45 23.73 -11.15 -7.15
N PRO A 46 23.50 -10.07 -6.38
CA PRO A 46 23.48 -8.71 -6.92
C PRO A 46 24.84 -8.23 -7.45
N TYR A 47 25.93 -8.95 -7.17
CA TYR A 47 27.28 -8.55 -7.60
C TYR A 47 27.73 -9.24 -8.89
N ARG A 48 26.95 -10.16 -9.45
CA ARG A 48 27.41 -11.02 -10.56
C ARG A 48 26.87 -10.66 -11.93
N HIS A 49 25.79 -9.89 -12.00
CA HIS A 49 25.15 -9.53 -13.27
C HIS A 49 24.58 -8.12 -13.23
N ASP A 50 24.69 -7.43 -14.37
CA ASP A 50 24.19 -6.07 -14.57
C ASP A 50 23.30 -6.06 -15.82
N ASP A 51 22.03 -6.39 -15.62
CA ASP A 51 20.96 -6.36 -16.63
C ASP A 51 19.63 -5.93 -16.01
N SER A 52 18.75 -5.34 -16.82
CA SER A 52 17.50 -4.74 -16.31
C SER A 52 16.47 -5.75 -15.81
N ILE A 53 16.45 -6.97 -16.35
CA ILE A 53 15.48 -8.01 -15.97
C ILE A 53 15.83 -8.56 -14.60
N THR A 54 17.08 -9.00 -14.41
CA THR A 54 17.60 -9.44 -13.12
C THR A 54 17.45 -8.33 -12.08
N HIS A 55 17.79 -7.08 -12.42
CA HIS A 55 17.68 -5.96 -11.48
C HIS A 55 16.22 -5.71 -11.03
N SER A 56 15.25 -5.83 -11.93
CA SER A 56 13.83 -5.64 -11.61
C SER A 56 13.31 -6.67 -10.59
N VAL A 57 13.82 -7.90 -10.63
CA VAL A 57 13.48 -8.94 -9.64
C VAL A 57 14.24 -8.71 -8.33
N LEU A 58 15.54 -8.41 -8.41
CA LEU A 58 16.38 -8.17 -7.22
C LEU A 58 15.88 -7.00 -6.36
N ALA A 59 15.29 -5.97 -6.97
CA ALA A 59 14.66 -4.84 -6.26
C ALA A 59 13.47 -5.24 -5.34
N ASN A 60 12.93 -6.46 -5.50
CA ASN A 60 11.90 -7.00 -4.62
C ASN A 60 12.46 -7.90 -3.50
N ILE A 61 13.77 -8.16 -3.50
CA ILE A 61 14.46 -9.10 -2.58
C ILE A 61 15.44 -8.35 -1.68
N TYR A 62 16.20 -7.42 -2.24
CA TYR A 62 17.24 -6.66 -1.54
C TYR A 62 16.79 -5.23 -1.28
N ASP A 63 17.16 -4.73 -0.11
CA ASP A 63 16.92 -3.34 0.29
C ASP A 63 18.14 -2.48 -0.06
N ALA A 64 17.91 -1.43 -0.84
CA ALA A 64 18.95 -0.52 -1.31
C ALA A 64 19.05 0.70 -0.38
N LEU A 65 20.16 1.43 -0.47
CA LEU A 65 20.33 2.69 0.27
C LEU A 65 19.45 3.84 -0.26
N VAL A 66 18.99 3.70 -1.51
CA VAL A 66 18.12 4.65 -2.22
C VAL A 66 17.23 3.87 -3.19
N ALA A 67 16.06 4.41 -3.48
CA ALA A 67 15.12 3.89 -4.46
C ALA A 67 14.54 5.01 -5.34
N PHE A 68 13.78 4.64 -6.36
CA PHE A 68 12.96 5.59 -7.12
C PHE A 68 11.50 5.47 -6.69
N ASP A 69 10.85 6.61 -6.42
CA ASP A 69 9.42 6.65 -6.16
C ASP A 69 8.59 6.51 -7.46
N ARG A 70 7.26 6.53 -7.33
CA ARG A 70 6.33 6.42 -8.47
C ARG A 70 6.46 7.57 -9.46
N GLU A 71 6.98 8.70 -9.02
CA GLU A 71 7.26 9.88 -9.83
C GLU A 71 8.71 9.90 -10.33
N LEU A 72 9.42 8.77 -10.20
CA LEU A 72 10.82 8.57 -10.61
C LEU A 72 11.79 9.53 -9.92
N ARG A 73 11.50 9.93 -8.69
CA ARG A 73 12.40 10.72 -7.85
C ARG A 73 13.23 9.81 -6.97
N LEU A 74 14.51 10.18 -6.81
CA LEU A 74 15.40 9.48 -5.91
C LEU A 74 14.96 9.74 -4.46
N VAL A 75 14.68 8.67 -3.73
CA VAL A 75 14.34 8.67 -2.30
C VAL A 75 15.34 7.81 -1.54
N PRO A 76 15.57 8.06 -0.25
CA PRO A 76 16.22 7.10 0.63
C PRO A 76 15.50 5.76 0.63
#